data_AF-Q3BVQ9-F1
#
_entry.id   AF-Q3BVQ9-F1
#
_cell.length_a   1.000
_cell.length_b   1.000
_cell.length_c   1.000
_cell.angle_alpha   90.00
_cell.angle_beta   90.00
_cell.angle_gamma   90.00
#
_symmetry.space_group_name_H-M   'P 1'
#
loop_
_entity.id
_entity.type
_entity.pdbx_description
1 polymer ?
#
loop_
_entity_poly.entity_id
_entity_poly.type
_entity_poly.pdbx_seq_one_letter_code
_entity_poly.pdbx_strand_id
1 'polypeptide(L)' 'MHDSAASRPDPRPIAPQPPAPNECCESGCPLCVHDLYAEELMRYRQALAAWEARQPAVSRPEAQ' A
#
# COMPACT_ATOMS: atom_id res chain seq x y z
N MET A 1 13.27 -30.39 -11.14
CA MET A 1 12.28 -29.31 -11.19
C MET A 1 12.34 -28.60 -9.84
N HIS A 2 13.24 -27.63 -9.66
CA HIS A 2 13.25 -26.87 -8.40
C HIS A 2 12.17 -25.79 -8.49
N ASP A 3 11.16 -25.96 -7.65
CA ASP A 3 10.07 -25.01 -7.45
C ASP A 3 10.65 -23.68 -6.98
N SER A 4 10.86 -22.77 -7.93
CA SER A 4 11.33 -21.40 -7.68
C SER A 4 10.20 -20.48 -7.22
N ALA A 5 9.07 -21.01 -6.75
CA ALA A 5 7.95 -20.19 -6.29
C ALA A 5 8.19 -19.53 -4.91
N ALA A 6 9.28 -19.89 -4.21
CA ALA A 6 9.47 -19.56 -2.80
C ALA A 6 10.23 -18.25 -2.48
N SER A 7 10.72 -17.48 -3.45
CA SER A 7 11.61 -16.33 -3.14
C SER A 7 11.25 -15.00 -3.78
N ARG A 8 9.98 -14.75 -4.11
CA ARG A 8 9.57 -13.35 -4.28
C ARG A 8 9.47 -12.75 -2.88
N PRO A 9 10.38 -11.84 -2.47
CA PRO A 9 10.22 -11.14 -1.22
C PRO A 9 8.85 -10.47 -1.26
N ASP A 10 8.05 -10.67 -0.21
CA ASP A 10 6.78 -9.99 -0.05
C ASP A 10 7.05 -8.48 -0.12
N PRO A 11 6.70 -7.80 -1.22
CA PRO A 11 7.10 -6.43 -1.41
C PRO A 11 6.32 -5.56 -0.42
N ARG A 12 6.99 -4.55 0.14
CA ARG A 12 6.32 -3.59 1.00
C ARG A 12 5.14 -2.97 0.24
N PRO A 13 3.93 -2.93 0.81
CA PRO A 13 2.81 -2.20 0.22
C PRO A 13 3.21 -0.75 -0.05
N ILE A 14 2.68 -0.17 -1.13
CA ILE A 14 2.93 1.21 -1.52
C ILE A 14 1.71 2.04 -1.11
N ALA A 15 1.96 3.19 -0.48
CA ALA A 15 0.89 4.10 -0.09
C ALA A 15 0.18 4.63 -1.35
N PRO A 16 -1.17 4.70 -1.35
CA PRO A 16 -1.88 5.38 -2.44
C PRO A 16 -1.45 6.84 -2.49
N GLN A 17 -1.39 7.39 -3.70
CA GLN A 17 -1.11 8.81 -3.89
C GLN A 17 -2.37 9.62 -3.52
N PRO A 18 -2.26 10.72 -2.75
CA PRO A 18 -3.40 11.57 -2.46
C PRO A 18 -3.96 12.16 -3.76
N PRO A 19 -5.30 12.24 -3.88
CA PRO A 19 -5.94 12.85 -5.05
C PRO A 19 -5.64 14.35 -5.09
N ALA A 20 -5.56 14.89 -6.31
CA ALA A 20 -5.37 16.31 -6.50
C ALA A 20 -6.68 17.08 -6.24
N PRO A 21 -6.61 18.37 -5.85
CA PRO A 21 -7.81 19.15 -5.54
C PRO A 21 -8.81 19.23 -6.71
N ASN A 22 -8.31 19.26 -7.93
CA ASN A 22 -9.11 19.30 -9.16
C ASN A 22 -9.75 17.96 -9.55
N GLU A 23 -9.41 16.86 -8.88
CA GLU A 23 -10.09 15.57 -9.05
C GLU A 23 -11.35 15.48 -8.19
N CYS A 24 -11.46 16.31 -7.15
CA CYS A 24 -12.71 16.49 -6.44
C CYS A 24 -13.66 17.35 -7.30
N CYS A 25 -14.78 16.76 -7.66
CA CYS A 25 -15.85 17.41 -8.43
C CYS A 25 -16.49 18.60 -7.67
N GLU A 26 -16.34 18.65 -6.33
CA GLU A 26 -16.84 19.69 -5.39
C GLU A 26 -18.32 20.11 -5.52
N SER A 27 -19.05 19.48 -6.44
CA SER A 27 -20.40 19.86 -6.88
C SER A 27 -21.46 18.83 -6.47
N GLY A 28 -21.13 17.95 -5.51
CA GLY A 28 -22.03 16.90 -5.03
C GLY A 28 -22.02 15.62 -5.87
N CYS A 29 -20.90 15.30 -6.52
CA CYS A 29 -20.75 14.01 -7.20
C CYS A 29 -21.01 12.85 -6.20
N PRO A 30 -21.73 11.79 -6.61
CA PRO A 30 -22.12 10.68 -5.72
C PRO A 30 -20.93 9.83 -5.24
N LEU A 31 -19.76 9.99 -5.87
CA LEU A 31 -18.52 9.30 -5.52
C LEU A 31 -17.44 10.34 -5.24
N CYS A 32 -17.08 10.50 -3.97
CA CYS A 32 -16.04 11.42 -3.54
C CYS A 32 -14.67 10.74 -3.67
N VAL A 33 -13.74 11.38 -4.39
CA VAL A 33 -12.36 10.86 -4.54
C VAL A 33 -11.62 10.78 -3.20
N HIS A 34 -11.94 11.68 -2.27
CA HIS A 34 -11.35 11.66 -0.93
C HIS A 34 -11.85 10.46 -0.10
N ASP A 35 -13.11 10.06 -0.25
CA ASP A 35 -13.66 8.90 0.43
C ASP A 35 -13.03 7.62 -0.11
N LEU A 36 -12.93 7.48 -1.44
CA LEU A 36 -12.20 6.39 -2.08
C LEU A 36 -10.74 6.31 -1.62
N TYR A 37 -10.05 7.45 -1.60
CA TYR A 37 -8.68 7.52 -1.12
C TYR A 37 -8.57 7.09 0.35
N ALA A 38 -9.52 7.50 1.20
CA ALA A 38 -9.54 7.10 2.60
C ALA A 38 -9.71 5.58 2.77
N GLU A 39 -10.60 4.96 2.00
CA GLU A 39 -10.77 3.50 1.98
C GLU A 39 -9.50 2.77 1.54
N GLU A 40 -8.88 3.22 0.44
CA GLU A 40 -7.63 2.63 -0.07
C GLU A 40 -6.49 2.82 0.93
N LEU A 41 -6.43 3.98 1.60
CA LEU A 41 -5.45 4.24 2.65
C LEU A 41 -5.64 3.32 3.86
N MET A 42 -6.89 3.01 4.24
CA MET A 42 -7.19 2.05 5.29
C MET A 42 -6.69 0.64 4.91
N ARG A 43 -6.95 0.20 3.69
CA ARG A 43 -6.46 -1.10 3.17
C ARG A 43 -4.94 -1.15 3.14
N TYR A 44 -4.30 -0.07 2.69
CA TYR A 44 -2.85 0.07 2.71
C TYR A 44 -2.28 -0.07 4.13
N ARG A 45 -2.86 0.61 5.12
CA ARG A 45 -2.41 0.53 6.52
C ARG A 45 -2.52 -0.90 7.08
N GLN A 46 -3.61 -1.59 6.77
CA GLN A 46 -3.79 -2.99 7.17
C GLN A 46 -2.75 -3.91 6.49
N ALA A 47 -2.55 -3.75 5.19
CA ALA A 47 -1.55 -4.50 4.45
C ALA A 47 -0.13 -4.24 4.96
N LEU A 48 0.19 -2.98 5.26
CA LEU A 48 1.49 -2.57 5.79
C LEU A 48 1.73 -3.19 7.17
N ALA A 49 0.77 -3.11 8.09
CA ALA A 49 0.90 -3.73 9.41
C ALA A 49 1.10 -5.25 9.32
N ALA A 50 0.37 -5.91 8.42
CA ALA A 50 0.52 -7.34 8.19
C ALA A 50 1.90 -7.67 7.58
N TRP A 51 2.39 -6.85 6.66
CA TRP A 51 3.72 -6.97 6.08
C TRP A 51 4.82 -6.78 7.14
N GLU A 52 4.70 -5.75 7.99
CA GLU A 52 5.63 -5.47 9.10
C GLU A 52 5.68 -6.63 10.10
N ALA A 53 4.53 -7.22 10.44
CA ALA A 53 4.47 -8.40 11.32
C ALA A 53 5.14 -9.65 10.72
N ARG A 54 5.21 -9.76 9.38
CA ARG A 54 5.88 -10.84 8.67
C ARG A 54 7.37 -10.57 8.43
N GLN A 55 7.84 -9.33 8.59
CA GLN A 55 9.25 -9.04 8.39
C GLN A 55 10.07 -9.74 9.47
N PRO A 56 10.96 -10.68 9.11
CA PRO A 56 11.98 -11.10 10.05
C PRO A 56 12.78 -9.85 10.44
N ALA A 57 13.30 -9.76 11.67
CA ALA A 57 14.14 -8.64 12.14
C ALA A 57 15.42 -8.37 11.31
N VAL A 58 15.55 -9.05 10.17
CA VAL A 58 16.58 -8.93 9.12
C VAL A 58 16.10 -7.96 8.04
N SER A 59 15.71 -6.75 8.43
CA SER A 59 15.75 -5.59 7.53
C SER A 59 16.87 -4.66 8.00
N ARG A 60 18.07 -5.23 8.17
CA ARG A 60 19.30 -4.46 7.95
C ARG A 60 19.39 -4.27 6.44
N PRO A 61 19.25 -3.04 5.91
CA PRO A 61 19.61 -2.82 4.53
C PRO A 61 21.11 -3.10 4.46
N GLU A 62 21.52 -4.07 3.66
CA GLU A 62 22.93 -4.25 3.34
C GLU A 62 23.37 -2.93 2.68
N ALA A 63 24.15 -2.18 3.46
CA ALA A 63 24.78 -0.95 3.05
C ALA A 63 25.66 -1.27 1.84
N GLN A 64 25.40 -0.57 0.75
CA GLN A 64 26.35 -0.40 -0.35
C GLN A 64 26.96 0.99 -0.20
#